data_AF-A0A423URF5-F1
#
_entry.id   AF-A0A423URF5-F1
#
_cell.length_a   1.000
_cell.length_b   1.000
_cell.length_c   1.000
_cell.angle_alpha   90.00
_cell.angle_beta   90.00
_cell.angle_gamma   90.00
#
_symmetry.space_group_name_H-M   'P 1'
#
loop_
_entity.id
_entity.type
_entity.pdbx_description
1 polymer ?
#
loop_
_entity_poly.entity_id
_entity_poly.type
_entity_poly.pdbx_seq_one_letter_code
_entity_poly.pdbx_strand_id
1 'polypeptide(L)'
;MTTNRGRKDVIRDRMAATGESYNVAARNLKAMKDTAATRDAVLVQRWTPVDSFDVPCPCGGTCEPGETCGHCHARHRHVKRYPGSTTEVETWADRYECTGCSSSYTLTVHLAGRPWGVAETVVRGGSGEEVVQATVFPGVIHPLLRSEAAEGPGQE
;
A
#
# COMPACT_ATOMS: atom_id res chain seq x y z
N MET A 1 5.20 -3.07 -25.93
CA MET A 1 3.87 -3.73 -25.98
C MET A 1 4.00 -5.21 -25.64
N THR A 2 4.18 -5.57 -24.36
CA THR A 2 4.58 -6.95 -23.99
C THR A 2 3.95 -7.45 -22.68
N THR A 3 2.76 -6.99 -22.32
CA THR A 3 2.14 -7.34 -21.03
C THR A 3 1.34 -8.65 -21.04
N ASN A 4 0.83 -9.10 -22.19
CA ASN A 4 -0.07 -10.25 -22.25
C ASN A 4 0.63 -11.59 -22.55
N ARG A 5 1.76 -11.56 -23.29
CA ARG A 5 2.54 -12.77 -23.62
C ARG A 5 3.31 -13.30 -22.40
N GLY A 6 4.08 -12.44 -21.74
CA GLY A 6 4.84 -12.83 -20.55
C GLY A 6 3.95 -13.34 -19.40
N ARG A 7 2.77 -12.74 -19.20
CA ARG A 7 1.79 -13.25 -18.22
C ARG A 7 1.32 -14.67 -18.54
N LYS A 8 1.02 -14.95 -19.82
CA LYS A 8 0.60 -16.29 -20.26
C LYS A 8 1.71 -17.31 -20.10
N ASP A 9 2.96 -16.93 -20.37
CA ASP A 9 4.11 -17.82 -20.27
C ASP A 9 4.35 -18.23 -18.80
N VAL A 10 4.32 -17.29 -17.85
CA VAL A 10 4.41 -17.60 -16.40
C VAL A 10 3.28 -18.54 -15.93
N ILE A 11 2.06 -18.35 -16.44
CA ILE A 11 0.94 -19.25 -16.10
C ILE A 11 1.19 -20.65 -16.68
N ARG A 12 1.69 -20.76 -17.91
CA ARG A 12 2.01 -22.05 -18.54
C ARG A 12 3.17 -22.76 -17.84
N ASP A 13 4.21 -22.05 -17.41
CA ASP A 13 5.32 -22.63 -16.67
C ASP A 13 4.83 -23.25 -15.35
N ARG A 14 3.92 -22.57 -14.66
CA ARG A 14 3.26 -23.15 -13.49
C ARG A 14 2.43 -24.38 -13.83
N MET A 15 1.59 -24.31 -14.88
CA MET A 15 0.80 -25.46 -15.32
C MET A 15 1.69 -26.68 -15.57
N ALA A 16 2.83 -26.49 -16.24
CA ALA A 16 3.79 -27.55 -16.51
C ALA A 16 4.43 -28.10 -15.22
N ALA A 17 4.71 -27.22 -14.24
CA ALA A 17 5.32 -27.61 -12.98
C ALA A 17 4.36 -28.31 -12.00
N THR A 18 3.07 -27.98 -12.02
CA THR A 18 2.10 -28.43 -11.00
C THR A 18 0.99 -29.34 -11.54
N GLY A 19 0.83 -29.43 -12.85
CA GLY A 19 -0.30 -30.13 -13.49
C GLY A 19 -1.64 -29.41 -13.34
N GLU A 20 -1.66 -28.17 -12.85
CA GLU A 20 -2.87 -27.38 -12.67
C GLU A 20 -3.47 -26.93 -14.03
N SER A 21 -4.78 -26.73 -14.08
CA SER A 21 -5.41 -26.05 -15.21
C SER A 21 -5.02 -24.57 -15.25
N TYR A 22 -5.06 -23.96 -16.44
CA TYR A 22 -4.70 -22.55 -16.63
C TYR A 22 -5.41 -21.60 -15.65
N ASN A 23 -6.71 -21.80 -15.42
CA ASN A 23 -7.50 -20.95 -14.52
C ASN A 23 -7.12 -21.14 -13.04
N VAL A 24 -6.73 -22.35 -12.65
CA VAL A 24 -6.23 -22.63 -11.30
C VAL A 24 -4.85 -22.00 -11.12
N ALA A 25 -3.94 -22.22 -12.07
CA ALA A 25 -2.60 -21.64 -12.06
C ALA A 25 -2.63 -20.09 -12.01
N ALA A 26 -3.49 -19.45 -12.81
CA ALA A 26 -3.65 -18.01 -12.81
C ALA A 26 -4.20 -17.46 -11.48
N ARG A 27 -5.19 -18.14 -10.88
CA ARG A 27 -5.75 -17.75 -9.58
C ARG A 27 -4.74 -17.90 -8.45
N ASN A 28 -4.00 -19.02 -8.44
CA ASN A 28 -2.96 -19.26 -7.44
C ASN A 28 -1.83 -18.24 -7.54
N LEU A 29 -1.37 -17.91 -8.76
CA LEU A 29 -0.38 -16.86 -8.97
C LEU A 29 -0.87 -15.49 -8.49
N LYS A 30 -2.14 -15.15 -8.75
CA LYS A 30 -2.74 -13.92 -8.24
C LYS A 30 -2.79 -13.94 -6.71
N ALA A 31 -3.32 -14.98 -6.08
CA ALA A 31 -3.43 -15.09 -4.62
C ALA A 31 -2.06 -15.02 -3.93
N MET A 32 -1.03 -15.65 -4.50
CA MET A 32 0.34 -15.56 -4.00
C MET A 32 0.88 -14.14 -4.11
N LYS A 33 0.65 -13.47 -5.26
CA LYS A 33 1.04 -12.07 -5.45
C LYS A 33 0.32 -11.15 -4.46
N ASP A 34 -0.98 -11.33 -4.28
CA ASP A 34 -1.80 -10.55 -3.36
C ASP A 34 -1.34 -10.76 -1.91
N THR A 35 -0.92 -11.98 -1.55
CA THR A 35 -0.33 -12.29 -0.23
C THR A 35 1.02 -11.59 -0.04
N ALA A 36 1.89 -11.59 -1.06
CA ALA A 36 3.16 -10.86 -1.01
C ALA A 36 2.93 -9.35 -0.93
N ALA A 37 2.05 -8.80 -1.77
CA ALA A 37 1.69 -7.38 -1.76
C ALA A 37 1.07 -6.94 -0.44
N THR A 38 0.19 -7.76 0.15
CA THR A 38 -0.38 -7.51 1.49
C THR A 38 0.72 -7.41 2.55
N ARG A 39 1.66 -8.36 2.57
CA ARG A 39 2.79 -8.35 3.50
C ARG A 39 3.65 -7.10 3.31
N ASP A 40 4.00 -6.78 2.07
CA ASP A 40 4.84 -5.64 1.74
C ASP A 40 4.15 -4.32 2.13
N ALA A 41 2.84 -4.21 1.90
CA ALA A 41 2.04 -3.05 2.30
C ALA A 41 2.02 -2.83 3.82
N VAL A 42 1.89 -3.90 4.61
CA VAL A 42 1.99 -3.80 6.07
C VAL A 42 3.38 -3.32 6.49
N LEU A 43 4.44 -3.81 5.83
CA LEU A 43 5.81 -3.37 6.10
C LEU A 43 6.07 -1.92 5.67
N VAL A 44 5.41 -1.42 4.62
CA VAL A 44 5.47 0.00 4.19
C VAL A 44 5.03 0.94 5.32
N GLN A 45 4.03 0.54 6.10
CA GLN A 45 3.46 1.32 7.19
C GLN A 45 4.14 1.09 8.55
N ARG A 46 4.96 0.03 8.68
CA ARG A 46 5.47 -0.42 9.98
C ARG A 46 6.96 -0.11 10.16
N TRP A 47 7.22 0.91 10.96
CA TRP A 47 8.55 1.17 11.55
C TRP A 47 8.39 1.94 12.87
N THR A 48 9.47 2.01 13.63
CA THR A 48 9.57 2.91 14.79
C THR A 48 10.42 4.11 14.39
N PRO A 49 9.93 5.34 14.48
CA PRO A 49 10.74 6.53 14.22
C PRO A 49 11.95 6.55 15.16
N VAL A 50 13.12 6.71 14.58
CA VAL A 50 14.38 6.86 15.33
C VAL A 50 14.52 8.28 15.85
N ASP A 51 15.13 8.43 17.03
CA ASP A 51 15.24 9.75 17.66
C ASP A 51 16.32 10.63 17.03
N SER A 52 17.39 10.01 16.54
CA SER A 52 18.52 10.69 15.90
C SER A 52 18.27 10.91 14.41
N PHE A 53 18.75 12.04 13.91
CA PHE A 53 18.81 12.38 12.48
C PHE A 53 20.12 11.96 11.80
N ASP A 54 21.06 11.37 12.56
CA ASP A 54 22.34 10.87 12.05
C ASP A 54 22.19 9.51 11.37
N VAL A 55 21.03 8.88 11.55
CA VAL A 55 20.65 7.63 10.89
C VAL A 55 19.61 7.92 9.81
N PRO A 56 19.69 7.26 8.64
CA PRO A 56 18.63 7.34 7.63
C PRO A 56 17.28 6.94 8.22
N CYS A 57 16.21 7.54 7.72
CA CYS A 57 14.88 7.21 8.20
C CYS A 57 14.57 5.72 7.92
N PRO A 58 14.10 4.95 8.92
CA PRO A 58 13.77 3.54 8.76
C PRO A 58 12.48 3.29 7.94
N CYS A 59 11.90 4.33 7.31
CA CYS A 59 10.72 4.25 6.44
C CYS A 59 10.93 3.36 5.19
N GLY A 60 12.16 2.90 4.94
CA GLY A 60 12.51 2.05 3.80
C GLY A 60 12.30 2.73 2.43
N GLY A 61 12.43 4.06 2.37
CA GLY A 61 12.29 4.86 1.15
C GLY A 61 13.18 6.10 1.19
N THR A 62 13.18 6.87 0.11
CA THR A 62 13.89 8.16 0.00
C THR A 62 13.06 9.28 0.62
N CYS A 63 12.60 9.07 1.86
CA CYS A 63 12.03 10.16 2.64
C CYS A 63 13.17 11.13 3.03
N GLU A 64 12.94 12.44 3.00
CA GLU A 64 13.90 13.46 3.42
C GLU A 64 13.55 13.91 4.85
N PRO A 65 13.92 13.15 5.91
CA PRO A 65 13.75 13.62 7.26
C PRO A 65 14.65 14.84 7.50
N GLY A 66 14.21 15.76 8.35
CA GLY A 66 15.08 16.80 8.88
C GLY A 66 14.91 18.19 8.27
N GLU A 67 13.85 18.43 7.49
CA GLU A 67 13.48 19.79 7.11
C GLU A 67 13.32 20.68 8.35
N THR A 68 13.90 21.88 8.29
CA THR A 68 13.86 22.85 9.39
C THR A 68 12.44 23.38 9.57
N CYS A 69 11.97 23.38 10.82
CA CYS A 69 10.72 23.99 11.20
C CYS A 69 10.81 25.50 11.06
N GLY A 70 9.93 26.10 10.25
CA GLY A 70 9.84 27.55 10.10
C GLY A 70 9.39 28.30 11.36
N HIS A 71 8.97 27.61 12.42
CA HIS A 71 8.50 28.22 13.66
C HIS A 71 9.52 28.20 14.81
N CYS A 72 10.14 27.05 15.06
CA CYS A 72 11.09 26.88 16.17
C CYS A 72 12.49 26.44 15.75
N HIS A 73 12.76 26.33 14.44
CA HIS A 73 14.04 25.93 13.85
C HIS A 73 14.55 24.52 14.23
N ALA A 74 13.77 23.73 14.98
CA ALA A 74 14.01 22.30 15.15
C ALA A 74 13.74 21.53 13.84
N ARG A 75 13.96 20.22 13.83
CA ARG A 75 13.79 19.38 12.63
C ARG A 75 12.45 18.66 12.62
N HIS A 76 11.92 18.40 11.43
CA HIS A 76 10.76 17.54 11.22
C HIS A 76 11.19 16.08 11.06
N ARG A 77 10.52 15.19 11.79
CA ARG A 77 10.75 13.74 11.76
C ARG A 77 9.59 13.06 11.04
N HIS A 78 9.91 12.11 10.15
CA HIS A 78 8.91 11.24 9.55
C HIS A 78 8.40 10.21 10.59
N VAL A 79 7.15 10.35 11.01
CA VAL A 79 6.59 9.58 12.13
C VAL A 79 5.69 8.43 11.70
N LYS A 80 5.01 8.52 10.55
CA LYS A 80 4.14 7.46 10.03
C LYS A 80 3.83 7.65 8.55
N ARG A 81 3.48 6.54 7.90
CA ARG A 81 2.97 6.49 6.53
C ARG A 81 1.66 5.74 6.52
N TYR A 82 0.71 6.22 5.74
CA TYR A 82 -0.60 5.60 5.60
C TYR A 82 -1.15 5.82 4.19
N PRO A 83 -2.16 5.07 3.75
CA PRO A 83 -2.80 5.28 2.46
C PRO A 83 -3.28 6.74 2.28
N GLY A 84 -2.92 7.36 1.16
CA GLY A 84 -3.15 8.78 0.88
C GLY A 84 -4.36 9.07 -0.02
N SER A 85 -5.02 8.04 -0.54
CA SER A 85 -6.16 8.13 -1.45
C SER A 85 -7.16 7.02 -1.12
N THR A 86 -8.44 7.20 -1.47
CA THR A 86 -9.47 6.17 -1.33
C THR A 86 -9.59 5.26 -2.57
N THR A 87 -8.89 5.58 -3.66
CA THR A 87 -9.01 4.87 -4.95
C THR A 87 -7.66 4.59 -5.61
N GLU A 88 -6.66 5.46 -5.42
CA GLU A 88 -5.32 5.29 -5.97
C GLU A 88 -4.45 4.46 -5.03
N VAL A 89 -4.37 3.16 -5.30
CA VAL A 89 -3.76 2.19 -4.37
C VAL A 89 -2.25 2.34 -4.16
N GLU A 90 -1.55 3.10 -4.99
CA GLU A 90 -0.11 3.37 -4.84
C GLU A 90 0.19 4.76 -4.27
N THR A 91 -0.86 5.53 -3.95
CA THR A 91 -0.76 6.86 -3.34
C THR A 91 -0.77 6.73 -1.82
N TRP A 92 0.31 7.14 -1.18
CA TRP A 92 0.54 7.14 0.27
C TRP A 92 0.68 8.57 0.79
N ALA A 93 0.61 8.72 2.11
CA ALA A 93 0.78 9.97 2.83
C ALA A 93 1.80 9.78 3.96
N ASP A 94 2.87 10.58 3.93
CA ASP A 94 3.94 10.61 4.92
C ASP A 94 3.69 11.76 5.89
N ARG A 95 3.60 11.45 7.18
CA ARG A 95 3.39 12.44 8.24
C ARG A 95 4.71 12.82 8.88
N TYR A 96 4.93 14.12 8.99
CA TYR A 96 6.09 14.69 9.64
C TYR A 96 5.69 15.50 10.86
N GLU A 97 6.42 15.34 11.96
CA GLU A 97 6.20 16.06 13.22
C GLU A 97 7.49 16.75 13.66
N CYS A 98 7.36 18.01 14.07
CA CYS A 98 8.48 18.78 14.58
C CYS A 98 8.92 18.24 15.94
N THR A 99 10.23 18.12 16.16
CA THR A 99 10.77 17.65 17.45
C THR A 99 10.80 18.71 18.54
N GLY A 100 10.51 19.98 18.23
CA GLY A 100 10.60 21.10 19.15
C GLY A 100 9.30 21.85 19.41
N CYS A 101 8.24 21.61 18.65
CA CYS A 101 6.92 22.23 18.85
C CYS A 101 5.81 21.35 18.28
N SER A 102 4.55 21.78 18.37
CA SER A 102 3.38 21.06 17.85
C SER A 102 3.21 21.13 16.32
N SER A 103 4.14 21.76 15.60
CA SER A 103 4.07 21.86 14.14
C SER A 103 4.21 20.48 13.48
N SER A 104 3.43 20.27 12.42
CA SER A 104 3.38 19.02 11.67
C SER A 104 2.84 19.25 10.27
N TYR A 105 3.22 18.39 9.34
CA TYR A 105 2.71 18.41 7.98
C TYR A 105 2.60 17.00 7.40
N THR A 106 1.92 16.89 6.27
CA THR A 106 1.76 15.62 5.55
C THR A 106 2.15 15.83 4.10
N LEU A 107 2.96 14.92 3.54
CA LEU A 107 3.30 14.88 2.12
C LEU A 107 2.63 13.69 1.46
N THR A 108 2.00 13.91 0.32
CA THR A 108 1.54 12.81 -0.53
C THR A 108 2.72 12.26 -1.32
N VAL A 109 2.91 10.95 -1.29
CA VAL A 109 4.00 10.25 -1.99
C VAL A 109 3.43 9.10 -2.81
N HIS A 110 3.96 8.90 -4.01
CA HIS A 110 3.60 7.78 -4.87
C HIS A 110 4.67 6.69 -4.76
N LEU A 111 4.28 5.49 -4.34
CA LEU A 111 5.18 4.35 -4.19
C LEU A 111 4.84 3.27 -5.22
N ALA A 112 5.40 3.42 -6.43
CA ALA A 112 5.19 2.50 -7.54
C ALA A 112 5.54 1.04 -7.14
N GLY A 113 4.64 0.11 -7.44
CA GLY A 113 4.79 -1.31 -7.10
C GLY A 113 4.59 -1.63 -5.61
N ARG A 114 4.20 -0.65 -4.78
CA ARG A 114 3.89 -0.83 -3.36
C ARG A 114 2.45 -0.39 -3.07
N PRO A 115 1.44 -1.10 -3.60
CA PRO A 115 0.06 -0.73 -3.35
C PRO A 115 -0.36 -1.02 -1.90
N TRP A 116 -1.23 -0.19 -1.33
CA TRP A 116 -1.87 -0.45 -0.03
C TRP A 116 -3.14 -1.31 -0.12
N GLY A 117 -3.63 -1.58 -1.33
CA GLY A 117 -4.85 -2.34 -1.59
C GLY A 117 -4.99 -2.77 -3.05
N VAL A 118 -6.18 -3.26 -3.41
CA VAL A 118 -6.55 -3.61 -4.79
C VAL A 118 -7.55 -2.58 -5.31
N ALA A 119 -7.32 -2.05 -6.50
CA ALA A 119 -8.29 -1.21 -7.20
C ALA A 119 -9.05 -2.06 -8.22
N GLU A 120 -10.38 -1.98 -8.21
CA GLU A 120 -11.26 -2.66 -9.15
C GLU A 120 -12.21 -1.65 -9.78
N THR A 121 -12.43 -1.77 -11.08
CA THR A 121 -13.47 -1.00 -11.78
C THR A 121 -14.79 -1.75 -11.63
N VAL A 122 -15.75 -1.13 -10.96
CA VAL A 122 -17.11 -1.65 -10.76
C VAL A 122 -18.11 -0.82 -11.54
N VAL A 123 -19.07 -1.48 -12.17
CA VAL A 123 -20.19 -0.80 -12.83
C VAL A 123 -21.27 -0.53 -11.79
N ARG A 124 -21.61 0.73 -11.54
CA ARG A 124 -22.67 1.11 -10.59
C ARG A 124 -23.91 1.63 -11.32
N GLY A 125 -25.07 1.05 -10.97
CA GLY A 125 -26.38 1.49 -11.46
C GLY A 125 -26.75 1.00 -12.86
N GLY A 126 -28.02 1.20 -13.24
CA GLY A 126 -28.55 0.81 -14.55
C GLY A 126 -28.03 1.65 -15.73
N SER A 127 -27.22 2.68 -15.46
CA SER A 127 -26.63 3.59 -16.45
C SER A 127 -25.30 3.11 -17.05
N GLY A 128 -24.68 2.07 -16.49
CA GLY A 128 -23.41 1.54 -17.00
C GLY A 128 -22.18 2.39 -16.62
N GLU A 129 -22.26 3.22 -15.59
CA GLU A 129 -21.14 4.06 -15.16
C GLU A 129 -20.05 3.23 -14.47
N GLU A 130 -18.82 3.31 -14.99
CA GLU A 130 -17.63 2.67 -14.43
C GLU A 130 -17.03 3.53 -13.31
N VAL A 131 -16.99 2.98 -12.10
CA VAL A 131 -16.43 3.63 -10.91
C VAL A 131 -15.26 2.80 -10.39
N VAL A 132 -14.15 3.44 -10.04
CA VAL A 132 -13.02 2.78 -9.38
C VAL A 132 -13.32 2.64 -7.89
N GLN A 133 -13.29 1.42 -7.38
CA GLN A 133 -13.39 1.10 -5.96
C GLN A 133 -12.09 0.45 -5.51
N ALA A 134 -11.57 0.84 -4.35
CA ALA A 134 -10.42 0.20 -3.75
C ALA A 134 -10.79 -0.62 -2.51
N THR A 135 -10.13 -1.76 -2.36
CA THR A 135 -10.22 -2.64 -1.19
C THR A 135 -8.87 -2.64 -0.47
N VAL A 136 -8.89 -2.31 0.81
CA VAL A 136 -7.68 -2.20 1.64
C VAL A 136 -7.15 -3.60 1.99
N PHE A 137 -5.85 -3.82 1.83
CA PHE A 137 -5.25 -5.09 2.23
C PHE A 137 -5.42 -5.36 3.74
N PRO A 138 -5.61 -6.62 4.16
CA PRO A 138 -5.61 -7.02 5.56
C PRO A 138 -4.40 -6.48 6.34
N GLY A 139 -4.64 -5.88 7.51
CA GLY A 139 -3.59 -5.34 8.38
C GLY A 139 -3.04 -3.97 7.99
N VAL A 140 -3.39 -3.43 6.82
CA VAL A 140 -3.08 -2.05 6.46
C VAL A 140 -4.10 -1.11 7.11
N ILE A 141 -3.61 -0.12 7.87
CA ILE A 141 -4.42 0.88 8.54
C ILE A 141 -4.65 2.05 7.57
N HIS A 142 -5.87 2.15 7.05
CA HIS A 142 -6.29 3.24 6.19
C HIS A 142 -7.13 4.25 7.01
N PRO A 143 -6.85 5.57 6.96
CA PRO A 143 -7.56 6.54 7.81
C PRO A 143 -9.06 6.68 7.47
N LEU A 144 -9.42 6.49 6.20
CA LEU A 144 -10.80 6.67 5.70
C LEU A 144 -11.52 5.39 5.28
N LEU A 145 -10.84 4.26 5.16
CA LEU A 145 -11.40 3.00 4.65
C LEU A 145 -11.13 1.90 5.68
N ARG A 146 -12.03 0.93 5.79
CA ARG A 146 -11.83 -0.24 6.64
C ARG A 146 -11.13 -1.34 5.87
N SER A 147 -10.22 -2.06 6.53
CA SER A 147 -9.67 -3.31 6.00
C SER A 147 -10.73 -4.43 6.13
N GLU A 148 -10.85 -5.28 5.12
CA GLU A 148 -11.84 -6.39 5.12
C GLU A 148 -11.56 -7.47 6.18
N ALA A 149 -10.44 -7.41 6.89
CA ALA A 149 -10.08 -8.36 7.93
C ALA A 149 -10.89 -8.25 9.24
N ALA A 150 -11.93 -7.40 9.30
CA ALA A 150 -12.77 -7.22 10.48
C ALA A 150 -14.05 -8.09 10.50
N GLU A 151 -14.34 -8.85 9.44
CA GLU A 151 -15.43 -9.84 9.45
C GLU A 151 -14.85 -11.25 9.54
N GLY A 152 -14.53 -11.67 10.77
CA GLY A 152 -14.57 -13.10 11.08
C GLY A 152 -16.02 -13.58 11.03
N PRO A 153 -16.29 -14.85 10.67
CA PRO A 153 -17.65 -15.38 10.75
C PRO A 153 -18.08 -15.35 12.21
N GLY A 154 -19.08 -14.52 12.53
CA GLY A 154 -19.79 -14.61 13.80
C GLY A 154 -20.38 -16.01 13.91
N GLN A 155 -19.77 -16.85 14.75
CA GLN A 155 -20.39 -18.06 15.25
C GLN A 155 -21.13 -17.71 16.53
N GLU A 156 -22.47 -17.67 16.43
CA GLU A 156 -23.37 -18.11 17.50
C GLU A 156 -24.21 -19.27 16.95
#